data_AF-A0A6M0C3K7-F1
#
_entry.id   AF-A0A6M0C3K7-F1
#
_cell.length_a   1.000
_cell.length_b   1.000
_cell.length_c   1.000
_cell.angle_alpha   90.00
_cell.angle_beta   90.00
_cell.angle_gamma   90.00
#
_symmetry.space_group_name_H-M   'P 1'
#
loop_
_entity.id
_entity.type
_entity.pdbx_description
1 polymer ?
#
loop_
_entity_poly.entity_id
_entity_poly.type
_entity_poly.pdbx_seq_one_letter_code
_entity_poly.pdbx_strand_id
1 'polypeptide(L)'
;MSQCLNPECLNQNPSDTKFCQQCGSKLLLAERYRAIKIIGQGGFGRTFQAVDEFKPSQAFCVIKQFFPEVQDKQNMEKAAELFAKEAVRLEALGKHPQIPELLAFFTQDNRQYLIQEFIEGQNLQQELETVGTFNETQIWELLNDLLPVLEFIHSQKVIHRDIKPDNIIKQPIYSQKKGELVLVDFGAAKFATRTALAVTGTVIGSAGYAAPEQAIGKSIFASDIYSLGVTCIHLLTQVEPFELFDVSENDWVWRDFLISPISDHLGNILDRMIVGATKKRFQSATEIMALIKPNDVDVSLPKKQVSNLVDSSSILEVNLNSERGVDYSKLCDLLATGKWREADIETAKLMLKITNRENRDKLNINSINNLPCTDLRTINQLWVKYSNGKFGFSAQKEIWENLPTQTFFLTYEKLGDRLGWHSIIGWTNHDNLIFDLEKAPYGHLPAMFAMSGNWVWFMELEKLFSAMVKRLNICQI
;
A
#
# COMPACT_ATOMS: atom_id res chain seq x y z
N MET A 1 23.60 23.98 -7.62
CA MET A 1 23.22 23.98 -6.18
C MET A 1 24.00 22.88 -5.46
N SER A 2 24.34 23.08 -4.19
CA SER A 2 25.10 22.15 -3.33
C SER A 2 24.37 21.98 -1.99
N GLN A 3 23.92 20.77 -1.71
CA GLN A 3 23.28 20.41 -0.44
C GLN A 3 24.34 20.30 0.67
N CYS A 4 24.06 20.87 1.85
CA CYS A 4 24.93 20.67 3.01
C CYS A 4 24.83 19.22 3.51
N LEU A 5 25.98 18.60 3.78
CA LEU A 5 26.10 17.25 4.36
C LEU A 5 26.15 17.26 5.89
N ASN A 6 26.20 18.43 6.54
CA ASN A 6 26.10 18.49 7.98
C ASN A 6 24.68 18.07 8.40
N PRO A 7 24.51 17.04 9.25
CA PRO A 7 23.18 16.56 9.59
C PRO A 7 22.30 17.61 10.26
N GLU A 8 22.88 18.55 11.00
CA GLU A 8 22.15 19.62 11.68
C GLU A 8 21.86 20.82 10.77
N CYS A 9 22.20 20.74 9.47
CA CYS A 9 22.01 21.82 8.50
C CYS A 9 21.46 21.28 7.18
N LEU A 10 20.24 21.70 6.82
CA LEU A 10 19.60 21.32 5.57
C LEU A 10 19.77 22.36 4.45
N ASN A 11 20.66 23.34 4.64
CA ASN A 11 20.80 24.46 3.69
C ASN A 11 21.26 24.01 2.30
N GLN A 12 20.64 24.56 1.26
CA GLN A 12 21.16 24.52 -0.10
C GLN A 12 22.03 25.74 -0.37
N ASN A 13 23.18 25.52 -1.01
CA ASN A 13 24.19 26.53 -1.27
C ASN A 13 24.41 26.66 -2.79
N PRO A 14 24.95 27.78 -3.28
CA PRO A 14 25.41 27.89 -4.66
C PRO A 14 26.47 26.81 -5.01
N SER A 15 26.54 26.38 -6.28
CA SER A 15 27.38 25.25 -6.71
C SER A 15 28.90 25.48 -6.57
N ASP A 16 29.35 26.73 -6.57
CA ASP A 16 30.75 27.14 -6.51
C ASP A 16 31.28 27.32 -5.07
N THR A 17 30.39 27.24 -4.08
CA THR A 17 30.78 27.41 -2.67
C THR A 17 31.50 26.17 -2.12
N LYS A 18 32.59 26.40 -1.37
CA LYS A 18 33.36 25.34 -0.69
C LYS A 18 32.83 25.03 0.71
N PHE A 19 32.24 26.03 1.36
CA PHE A 19 31.71 25.94 2.72
C PHE A 19 30.25 26.35 2.71
N CYS A 20 29.46 25.71 3.58
CA CYS A 20 28.07 26.04 3.76
C CYS A 20 27.94 27.46 4.32
N GLN A 21 27.12 28.28 3.67
CA GLN A 21 26.92 29.68 4.05
C GLN A 21 26.20 29.84 5.40
N GLN A 22 25.52 28.77 5.87
CA GLN A 22 24.78 28.79 7.13
C GLN A 22 25.58 28.22 8.31
N CYS A 23 26.21 27.06 8.16
CA CYS A 23 26.88 26.36 9.27
C CYS A 23 28.40 26.28 9.14
N GLY A 24 28.99 26.80 8.05
CA GLY A 24 30.43 26.78 7.81
C GLY A 24 31.04 25.40 7.50
N SER A 25 30.24 24.32 7.48
CA SER A 25 30.74 22.97 7.16
C SER A 25 31.21 22.87 5.70
N LYS A 26 32.23 22.06 5.43
CA LYS A 26 32.67 21.76 4.05
C LYS A 26 31.53 21.13 3.24
N LEU A 27 31.40 21.55 1.99
CA LEU A 27 30.38 21.04 1.06
C LEU A 27 30.89 19.89 0.16
N LEU A 28 32.21 19.75 0.04
CA LEU A 28 32.85 18.65 -0.65
C LEU A 28 33.19 17.54 0.34
N LEU A 29 32.67 16.35 0.07
CA LEU A 29 32.98 15.14 0.80
C LEU A 29 34.21 14.47 0.18
N ALA A 30 35.20 14.13 1.01
CA ALA A 30 36.50 13.61 0.58
C ALA A 30 37.18 14.47 -0.50
N GLU A 31 36.94 15.79 -0.49
CA GLU A 31 37.43 16.74 -1.50
C GLU A 31 37.09 16.35 -2.96
N ARG A 32 36.03 15.54 -3.16
CA ARG A 32 35.68 14.94 -4.45
C ARG A 32 34.19 14.93 -4.76
N TYR A 33 33.36 14.55 -3.80
CA TYR A 33 31.93 14.35 -4.03
C TYR A 33 31.14 15.56 -3.54
N ARG A 34 30.28 16.11 -4.40
CA ARG A 34 29.38 17.21 -4.03
C ARG A 34 27.94 16.73 -3.99
N ALA A 35 27.31 16.82 -2.83
CA ALA A 35 25.89 16.55 -2.69
C ALA A 35 25.06 17.65 -3.38
N ILE A 36 24.08 17.26 -4.18
CA ILE A 36 23.20 18.16 -4.94
C ILE A 36 21.86 18.34 -4.23
N LYS A 37 21.22 17.23 -3.84
CA LYS A 37 19.93 17.21 -3.11
C LYS A 37 19.78 15.93 -2.30
N ILE A 38 18.93 15.99 -1.28
CA ILE A 38 18.48 14.79 -0.55
C ILE A 38 17.48 14.05 -1.43
N ILE A 39 17.65 12.73 -1.55
CA ILE A 39 16.74 11.84 -2.30
C ILE A 39 16.13 10.74 -1.42
N GLY A 40 16.55 10.63 -0.16
CA GLY A 40 15.95 9.74 0.82
C GLY A 40 16.45 10.02 2.23
N GLN A 41 15.61 9.76 3.22
CA GLN A 41 15.96 9.85 4.65
C GLN A 41 15.21 8.76 5.41
N GLY A 42 15.90 8.09 6.33
CA GLY A 42 15.30 7.07 7.20
C GLY A 42 16.09 6.94 8.50
N GLY A 43 15.66 6.04 9.39
CA GLY A 43 16.18 5.97 10.77
C GLY A 43 17.69 5.67 10.94
N PHE A 44 18.40 5.32 9.86
CA PHE A 44 19.82 4.99 9.87
C PHE A 44 20.70 5.97 9.09
N GLY A 45 20.10 6.92 8.35
CA GLY A 45 20.89 7.78 7.49
C GLY A 45 20.11 8.65 6.52
N ARG A 46 20.89 9.38 5.71
CA ARG A 46 20.39 10.21 4.61
C ARG A 46 21.07 9.81 3.32
N THR A 47 20.30 9.84 2.24
CA THR A 47 20.74 9.51 0.90
C THR A 47 20.65 10.77 0.04
N PHE A 48 21.75 11.08 -0.65
CA PHE A 48 21.87 12.26 -1.49
C PHE A 48 22.17 11.86 -2.92
N GLN A 49 21.55 12.54 -3.88
CA GLN A 49 22.10 12.61 -5.24
C GLN A 49 23.29 13.56 -5.20
N ALA A 50 24.41 13.14 -5.80
CA ALA A 50 25.67 13.86 -5.77
C ALA A 50 26.37 13.77 -7.14
N VAL A 51 27.42 14.55 -7.32
CA VAL A 51 28.33 14.43 -8.48
C VAL A 51 29.73 14.08 -8.01
N ASP A 52 30.43 13.29 -8.81
CA ASP A 52 31.86 13.02 -8.66
C ASP A 52 32.66 14.07 -9.44
N GLU A 53 33.20 15.09 -8.77
CA GLU A 53 33.88 16.21 -9.43
C GLU A 53 35.22 15.81 -10.07
N PHE A 54 35.77 14.64 -9.74
CA PHE A 54 37.01 14.16 -10.34
C PHE A 54 36.79 13.53 -11.71
N LYS A 55 35.55 13.14 -12.04
CA LYS A 55 35.21 12.68 -13.38
C LYS A 55 34.97 13.90 -14.28
N PRO A 56 35.59 14.01 -15.46
CA PRO A 56 35.35 15.13 -16.37
C PRO A 56 33.87 15.32 -16.76
N SER A 57 33.12 14.22 -16.82
CA SER A 57 31.68 14.22 -17.08
C SER A 57 30.83 14.68 -15.90
N GLN A 58 31.42 14.80 -14.70
CA GLN A 58 30.71 15.02 -13.43
C GLN A 58 29.51 14.10 -13.24
N ALA A 59 29.71 12.83 -13.57
CA ALA A 59 28.65 11.83 -13.50
C ALA A 59 27.98 11.80 -12.11
N PHE A 60 26.65 11.63 -12.11
CA PHE A 60 25.91 11.49 -10.87
C PHE A 60 26.31 10.23 -10.11
N CYS A 61 26.29 10.34 -8.78
CA CYS A 61 26.48 9.24 -7.83
C CYS A 61 25.50 9.42 -6.67
N VAL A 62 25.39 8.40 -5.84
CA VAL A 62 24.62 8.44 -4.60
C VAL A 62 25.58 8.46 -3.42
N ILE A 63 25.37 9.39 -2.49
CA ILE A 63 26.01 9.39 -1.18
C ILE A 63 24.98 8.88 -0.17
N LYS A 64 25.23 7.74 0.46
CA LYS A 64 24.55 7.39 1.71
C LYS A 64 25.42 7.82 2.88
N GLN A 65 24.85 8.63 3.76
CA GLN A 65 25.46 9.09 4.99
C GLN A 65 24.86 8.33 6.17
N PHE A 66 25.70 7.66 6.95
CA PHE A 66 25.27 7.05 8.20
C PHE A 66 24.96 8.14 9.24
N PHE A 67 23.69 8.22 9.63
CA PHE A 67 23.16 9.20 10.58
C PHE A 67 21.98 8.58 11.34
N PRO A 68 22.25 7.75 12.38
CA PRO A 68 21.19 7.12 13.15
C PRO A 68 20.50 8.13 14.08
N GLU A 69 19.18 8.07 14.18
CA GLU A 69 18.37 8.94 15.07
C GLU A 69 18.43 8.49 16.54
N VAL A 70 18.73 7.21 16.79
CA VAL A 70 18.72 6.61 18.14
C VAL A 70 20.12 6.70 18.78
N GLN A 71 20.19 7.27 19.98
CA GLN A 71 21.45 7.56 20.71
C GLN A 71 21.92 6.43 21.63
N ASP A 72 21.26 5.26 21.63
CA ASP A 72 21.71 4.11 22.43
C ASP A 72 23.01 3.51 21.84
N LYS A 73 24.07 3.47 22.65
CA LYS A 73 25.42 3.09 22.19
C LYS A 73 25.49 1.69 21.57
N GLN A 74 24.82 0.69 22.15
CA GLN A 74 24.86 -0.69 21.62
C GLN A 74 24.13 -0.79 20.28
N ASN A 75 23.00 -0.11 20.14
CA ASN A 75 22.27 -0.06 18.87
C ASN A 75 23.04 0.72 17.80
N MET A 76 23.78 1.78 18.19
CA MET A 76 24.61 2.56 17.27
C MET A 76 25.77 1.76 16.67
N GLU A 77 26.53 1.03 17.49
CA GLU A 77 27.63 0.18 17.02
C GLU A 77 27.13 -0.88 16.05
N LYS A 78 25.99 -1.50 16.37
CA LYS A 78 25.38 -2.51 15.50
C LYS A 78 24.91 -1.90 14.18
N ALA A 79 24.30 -0.72 14.21
CA ALA A 79 23.86 -0.02 13.02
C ALA A 79 25.04 0.37 12.11
N ALA A 80 26.15 0.84 12.68
CA ALA A 80 27.38 1.15 11.95
C ALA A 80 27.98 -0.11 11.30
N GLU A 81 27.99 -1.25 12.01
CA GLU A 81 28.43 -2.53 11.46
C GLU A 81 27.55 -2.97 10.27
N LEU A 82 26.23 -2.80 10.38
CA LEU A 82 25.29 -3.14 9.31
C LEU A 82 25.46 -2.23 8.08
N PHE A 83 25.74 -0.95 8.29
CA PHE A 83 26.03 0.01 7.23
C PHE A 83 27.33 -0.35 6.50
N ALA A 84 28.41 -0.66 7.23
CA ALA A 84 29.66 -1.12 6.64
C ALA A 84 29.52 -2.44 5.87
N LYS A 85 28.65 -3.36 6.34
CA LYS A 85 28.35 -4.62 5.65
C LYS A 85 27.69 -4.42 4.29
N GLU A 86 26.95 -3.33 4.09
CA GLU A 86 26.38 -3.01 2.78
C GLU A 86 27.49 -2.78 1.74
N ALA A 87 28.52 -1.99 2.11
CA ALA A 87 29.69 -1.76 1.26
C ALA A 87 30.36 -3.08 0.86
N VAL A 88 30.64 -3.94 1.85
CA VAL A 88 31.29 -5.25 1.62
C VAL A 88 30.47 -6.14 0.69
N ARG A 89 29.13 -6.11 0.79
CA ARG A 89 28.26 -6.89 -0.10
C ARG A 89 28.31 -6.37 -1.54
N LEU A 90 28.18 -5.05 -1.72
CA LEU A 90 28.25 -4.45 -3.06
C LEU A 90 29.62 -4.69 -3.69
N GLU A 91 30.70 -4.60 -2.91
CA GLU A 91 32.05 -4.94 -3.36
C GLU A 91 32.15 -6.40 -3.83
N ALA A 92 31.61 -7.35 -3.04
CA ALA A 92 31.62 -8.76 -3.38
C ALA A 92 30.78 -9.11 -4.63
N LEU A 93 29.70 -8.36 -4.87
CA LEU A 93 28.86 -8.53 -6.07
C LEU A 93 29.52 -8.01 -7.34
N GLY A 94 30.49 -7.10 -7.22
CA GLY A 94 31.24 -6.56 -8.34
C GLY A 94 30.35 -5.80 -9.34
N LYS A 95 30.70 -5.89 -10.64
CA LYS A 95 29.97 -5.19 -11.70
C LYS A 95 28.83 -6.04 -12.23
N HIS A 96 27.62 -5.50 -12.17
CA HIS A 96 26.42 -6.12 -12.72
C HIS A 96 25.47 -5.05 -13.28
N PRO A 97 24.85 -5.23 -14.47
CA PRO A 97 24.05 -4.18 -15.11
C PRO A 97 22.80 -3.76 -14.32
N GLN A 98 22.27 -4.64 -13.48
CA GLN A 98 21.05 -4.44 -12.68
C GLN A 98 21.33 -4.30 -11.18
N ILE A 99 22.57 -3.98 -10.78
CA ILE A 99 22.97 -3.70 -9.39
C ILE A 99 23.91 -2.49 -9.39
N PRO A 100 23.72 -1.49 -8.51
CA PRO A 100 24.62 -0.34 -8.45
C PRO A 100 26.06 -0.72 -8.10
N GLU A 101 27.03 -0.18 -8.83
CA GLU A 101 28.46 -0.34 -8.50
C GLU A 101 28.82 0.42 -7.20
N LEU A 102 29.60 -0.21 -6.32
CA LEU A 102 30.25 0.49 -5.21
C LEU A 102 31.39 1.36 -5.75
N LEU A 103 31.34 2.66 -5.48
CA LEU A 103 32.38 3.60 -5.90
C LEU A 103 33.41 3.88 -4.79
N ALA A 104 32.95 4.00 -3.54
CA ALA A 104 33.82 4.18 -2.39
C ALA A 104 33.08 3.89 -1.07
N PHE A 105 33.84 3.53 -0.03
CA PHE A 105 33.37 3.53 1.35
C PHE A 105 34.45 4.12 2.25
N PHE A 106 34.11 5.09 3.08
CA PHE A 106 35.08 5.76 3.95
C PHE A 106 34.42 6.42 5.16
N THR A 107 35.25 6.87 6.10
CA THR A 107 34.83 7.66 7.26
C THR A 107 35.40 9.07 7.16
N GLN A 108 34.58 10.09 7.37
CA GLN A 108 35.01 11.49 7.48
C GLN A 108 34.26 12.13 8.65
N ASP A 109 34.98 12.91 9.47
CA ASP A 109 34.39 13.61 10.62
C ASP A 109 33.58 12.67 11.55
N ASN A 110 34.12 11.46 11.80
CA ASN A 110 33.50 10.37 12.57
C ASN A 110 32.15 9.86 12.01
N ARG A 111 31.89 10.04 10.71
CA ARG A 111 30.69 9.51 10.04
C ARG A 111 31.07 8.64 8.86
N GLN A 112 30.36 7.53 8.70
CA GLN A 112 30.55 6.63 7.57
C GLN A 112 29.77 7.11 6.35
N TYR A 113 30.38 6.95 5.18
CA TYR A 113 29.80 7.29 3.88
C TYR A 113 29.99 6.13 2.91
N LEU A 114 28.92 5.79 2.21
CA LEU A 114 28.89 4.84 1.11
C LEU A 114 28.60 5.61 -0.16
N ILE A 115 29.47 5.50 -1.15
CA ILE A 115 29.30 6.11 -2.47
C ILE A 115 29.02 4.99 -3.47
N GLN A 116 27.92 5.11 -4.20
CA GLN A 116 27.52 4.12 -5.21
C GLN A 116 27.08 4.80 -6.51
N GLU A 117 26.96 3.99 -7.56
CA GLU A 117 26.38 4.43 -8.83
C GLU A 117 24.97 5.03 -8.62
N PHE A 118 24.70 6.15 -9.30
CA PHE A 118 23.35 6.69 -9.40
C PHE A 118 22.61 6.00 -10.53
N ILE A 119 21.45 5.44 -10.20
CA ILE A 119 20.55 4.83 -11.17
C ILE A 119 19.49 5.86 -11.51
N GLU A 120 19.49 6.31 -12.76
CA GLU A 120 18.43 7.15 -13.28
C GLU A 120 17.17 6.33 -13.50
N GLY A 121 16.01 6.90 -13.19
CA GLY A 121 14.73 6.23 -13.31
C GLY A 121 13.76 6.58 -12.19
N GLN A 122 12.55 6.04 -12.28
CA GLN A 122 11.58 6.02 -11.19
C GLN A 122 11.59 4.65 -10.52
N ASN A 123 11.37 4.60 -9.22
CA ASN A 123 11.16 3.31 -8.55
C ASN A 123 9.73 2.80 -8.79
N LEU A 124 9.51 1.51 -8.59
CA LEU A 124 8.19 0.91 -8.85
C LEU A 124 7.10 1.43 -7.91
N GLN A 125 7.45 1.96 -6.74
CA GLN A 125 6.48 2.63 -5.85
C GLN A 125 5.96 3.92 -6.50
N GLN A 126 6.85 4.75 -7.03
CA GLN A 126 6.50 5.97 -7.77
C GLN A 126 5.70 5.64 -9.04
N GLU A 127 6.06 4.58 -9.76
CA GLU A 127 5.30 4.12 -10.92
C GLU A 127 3.88 3.68 -10.50
N LEU A 128 3.76 2.91 -9.41
CA LEU A 128 2.46 2.50 -8.86
C LEU A 128 1.61 3.71 -8.45
N GLU A 129 2.20 4.74 -7.84
CA GLU A 129 1.51 5.97 -7.41
C GLU A 129 1.07 6.85 -8.59
N THR A 130 1.84 6.87 -9.68
CA THR A 130 1.59 7.78 -10.81
C THR A 130 0.81 7.15 -11.95
N VAL A 131 1.03 5.86 -12.22
CA VAL A 131 0.40 5.10 -13.32
C VAL A 131 -0.74 4.21 -12.81
N GLY A 132 -0.63 3.68 -11.59
CA GLY A 132 -1.59 2.75 -11.01
C GLY A 132 -1.12 1.29 -11.02
N THR A 133 -2.05 0.37 -10.77
CA THR A 133 -1.74 -1.07 -10.64
C THR A 133 -1.13 -1.68 -11.89
N PHE A 134 -0.24 -2.63 -11.67
CA PHE A 134 0.39 -3.43 -12.70
C PHE A 134 -0.59 -4.49 -13.21
N ASN A 135 -0.51 -4.84 -14.49
CA ASN A 135 -1.20 -5.99 -15.06
C ASN A 135 -0.31 -7.24 -15.10
N GLU A 136 -0.88 -8.37 -15.48
CA GLU A 136 -0.16 -9.66 -15.55
C GLU A 136 1.11 -9.59 -16.43
N THR A 137 1.05 -8.96 -17.61
CA THR A 137 2.22 -8.82 -18.49
C THR A 137 3.36 -8.08 -17.79
N GLN A 138 3.05 -6.98 -17.11
CA GLN A 138 4.05 -6.20 -16.39
C GLN A 138 4.65 -6.98 -15.20
N ILE A 139 3.87 -7.83 -14.54
CA ILE A 139 4.38 -8.72 -13.49
C ILE A 139 5.29 -9.80 -14.07
N TRP A 140 4.95 -10.36 -15.23
CA TRP A 140 5.85 -11.29 -15.92
C TRP A 140 7.16 -10.64 -16.34
N GLU A 141 7.12 -9.42 -16.88
CA GLU A 141 8.31 -8.64 -17.21
C GLU A 141 9.18 -8.42 -15.96
N LEU A 142 8.57 -7.99 -14.85
CA LEU A 142 9.25 -7.80 -13.57
C LEU A 142 9.92 -9.09 -13.06
N LEU A 143 9.21 -10.21 -13.08
CA LEU A 143 9.74 -11.51 -12.64
C LEU A 143 10.89 -11.97 -13.54
N ASN A 144 10.72 -11.87 -14.86
CA ASN A 144 11.76 -12.23 -15.83
C ASN A 144 13.03 -11.41 -15.66
N ASP A 145 12.90 -10.16 -15.25
CA ASP A 145 14.04 -9.27 -15.11
C ASP A 145 14.73 -9.40 -13.74
N LEU A 146 13.98 -9.64 -12.65
CA LEU A 146 14.53 -9.72 -11.29
C LEU A 146 14.94 -11.11 -10.83
N LEU A 147 14.31 -12.19 -11.31
CA LEU A 147 14.71 -13.55 -10.92
C LEU A 147 16.16 -13.89 -11.28
N PRO A 148 16.70 -13.51 -12.46
CA PRO A 148 18.13 -13.68 -12.77
C PRO A 148 19.04 -12.89 -11.82
N VAL A 149 18.63 -11.69 -11.40
CA VAL A 149 19.37 -10.89 -10.41
C VAL A 149 19.39 -11.61 -9.05
N LEU A 150 18.26 -12.17 -8.62
CA LEU A 150 18.20 -12.96 -7.38
C LEU A 150 19.08 -14.21 -7.44
N GLU A 151 19.05 -14.96 -8.56
CA GLU A 151 19.93 -16.09 -8.77
C GLU A 151 21.41 -15.68 -8.66
N PHE A 152 21.79 -14.58 -9.30
CA PHE A 152 23.14 -14.04 -9.25
C PHE A 152 23.58 -13.71 -7.82
N ILE A 153 22.83 -12.88 -7.08
CA ILE A 153 23.24 -12.47 -5.72
C ILE A 153 23.26 -13.66 -4.75
N HIS A 154 22.34 -14.63 -4.89
CA HIS A 154 22.30 -15.83 -4.06
C HIS A 154 23.48 -16.77 -4.36
N SER A 155 23.93 -16.83 -5.62
CA SER A 155 25.15 -17.57 -6.00
C SER A 155 26.40 -17.03 -5.30
N GLN A 156 26.45 -15.71 -5.07
CA GLN A 156 27.49 -15.00 -4.32
C GLN A 156 27.27 -15.02 -2.80
N LYS A 157 26.31 -15.81 -2.30
CA LYS A 157 25.96 -15.92 -0.87
C LYS A 157 25.47 -14.62 -0.24
N VAL A 158 24.95 -13.69 -1.05
CA VAL A 158 24.30 -12.46 -0.59
C VAL A 158 22.79 -12.68 -0.51
N ILE A 159 22.16 -12.14 0.53
CA ILE A 159 20.69 -12.04 0.67
C ILE A 159 20.37 -10.55 0.69
N HIS A 160 19.43 -10.10 -0.13
CA HIS A 160 19.07 -8.69 -0.26
C HIS A 160 18.38 -8.17 1.02
N ARG A 161 17.36 -8.88 1.51
CA ARG A 161 16.58 -8.61 2.73
C ARG A 161 15.63 -7.42 2.67
N ASP A 162 15.70 -6.57 1.65
CA ASP A 162 14.79 -5.43 1.52
C ASP A 162 14.22 -5.25 0.11
N ILE A 163 13.69 -6.33 -0.47
CA ILE A 163 13.03 -6.25 -1.77
C ILE A 163 11.62 -5.70 -1.57
N LYS A 164 11.33 -4.59 -2.25
CA LYS A 164 10.07 -3.84 -2.21
C LYS A 164 10.03 -2.85 -3.38
N PRO A 165 8.86 -2.29 -3.74
CA PRO A 165 8.73 -1.34 -4.84
C PRO A 165 9.71 -0.14 -4.78
N ASP A 166 9.99 0.40 -3.59
CA ASP A 166 10.93 1.52 -3.41
C ASP A 166 12.37 1.22 -3.88
N ASN A 167 12.76 -0.05 -3.80
CA ASN A 167 14.14 -0.52 -4.00
C ASN A 167 14.35 -1.16 -5.38
N ILE A 168 13.39 -1.01 -6.28
CA ILE A 168 13.47 -1.48 -7.66
C ILE A 168 13.28 -0.27 -8.56
N ILE A 169 14.33 0.11 -9.31
CA ILE A 169 14.32 1.29 -10.18
C ILE A 169 14.19 0.85 -11.63
N LYS A 170 13.21 1.40 -12.34
CA LYS A 170 13.03 1.21 -13.78
C LYS A 170 13.93 2.18 -14.53
N GLN A 171 14.88 1.62 -15.28
CA GLN A 171 15.81 2.38 -16.11
C GLN A 171 15.07 3.04 -17.29
N PRO A 172 15.56 4.20 -17.77
CA PRO A 172 15.04 4.79 -18.99
C PRO A 172 15.26 3.89 -20.20
N ILE A 173 14.33 3.95 -21.16
CA ILE A 173 14.37 3.14 -22.42
C ILE A 173 15.68 3.32 -23.19
N TYR A 174 16.32 4.49 -23.08
CA TYR A 174 17.60 4.76 -23.75
C TYR A 174 18.82 4.17 -23.03
N SER A 175 18.65 3.54 -21.86
CA SER A 175 19.73 2.81 -21.19
C SER A 175 20.18 1.66 -22.09
N GLN A 176 21.45 1.66 -22.46
CA GLN A 176 22.05 0.58 -23.26
C GLN A 176 22.42 -0.65 -22.40
N LYS A 177 22.10 -0.64 -21.10
CA LYS A 177 22.36 -1.75 -20.19
C LYS A 177 21.33 -2.87 -20.40
N LYS A 178 21.74 -4.10 -20.14
CA LYS A 178 20.85 -5.27 -20.16
C LYS A 178 19.97 -5.27 -18.90
N GLY A 179 18.66 -5.46 -19.10
CA GLY A 179 17.64 -5.46 -18.04
C GLY A 179 17.06 -4.07 -17.79
N GLU A 180 15.75 -4.01 -17.53
CA GLU A 180 14.99 -2.75 -17.38
C GLU A 180 14.92 -2.29 -15.92
N LEU A 181 15.06 -3.21 -14.97
CA LEU A 181 14.93 -3.00 -13.54
C LEU A 181 16.30 -3.17 -12.86
N VAL A 182 16.63 -2.25 -11.98
CA VAL A 182 17.82 -2.28 -11.13
C VAL A 182 17.38 -2.48 -9.69
N LEU A 183 17.92 -3.51 -9.05
CA LEU A 183 17.74 -3.74 -7.62
C LEU A 183 18.74 -2.88 -6.85
N VAL A 184 18.25 -2.02 -5.96
CA VAL A 184 19.07 -1.09 -5.17
C VAL A 184 18.90 -1.35 -3.67
N ASP A 185 19.79 -0.75 -2.87
CA ASP A 185 19.71 -0.76 -1.40
C ASP A 185 19.92 -2.14 -0.74
N PHE A 186 21.16 -2.67 -0.86
CA PHE A 186 21.61 -3.94 -0.27
C PHE A 186 21.85 -3.87 1.25
N GLY A 187 21.28 -2.86 1.89
CA GLY A 187 21.41 -2.54 3.30
C GLY A 187 20.83 -3.63 4.20
N ALA A 188 21.57 -4.04 5.22
CA ALA A 188 21.12 -5.02 6.21
C ALA A 188 20.25 -4.41 7.34
N ALA A 189 19.94 -3.12 7.26
CA ALA A 189 19.76 -2.25 8.43
C ALA A 189 18.48 -2.48 9.24
N LYS A 190 17.59 -3.39 8.87
CA LYS A 190 16.35 -3.64 9.63
C LYS A 190 16.51 -4.52 10.88
N PHE A 191 17.72 -5.01 11.19
CA PHE A 191 17.95 -5.82 12.38
C PHE A 191 17.85 -5.05 13.71
N ALA A 192 17.95 -3.72 13.68
CA ALA A 192 17.68 -2.92 14.85
C ALA A 192 16.17 -2.66 14.90
N THR A 193 15.40 -3.62 15.43
CA THR A 193 14.28 -3.37 16.36
C THR A 193 13.41 -4.62 16.61
N ARG A 194 13.92 -5.55 17.44
CA ARG A 194 12.99 -6.30 18.32
C ARG A 194 12.19 -5.35 19.22
N THR A 195 12.72 -4.15 19.46
CA THR A 195 12.17 -3.16 20.37
C THR A 195 11.22 -2.15 19.70
N ALA A 196 11.47 -1.62 18.48
CA ALA A 196 10.48 -0.76 17.80
C ALA A 196 9.30 -1.53 17.19
N LEU A 197 9.46 -2.83 16.89
CA LEU A 197 8.30 -3.70 16.66
C LEU A 197 7.43 -3.86 17.93
N ALA A 198 7.97 -3.59 19.12
CA ALA A 198 7.30 -3.83 20.41
C ALA A 198 7.00 -2.57 21.26
N VAL A 199 7.61 -1.40 20.99
CA VAL A 199 7.60 -0.24 21.91
C VAL A 199 6.84 0.98 21.36
N THR A 200 6.54 1.07 20.06
CA THR A 200 5.78 2.22 19.51
C THR A 200 4.40 1.88 18.95
N GLY A 201 4.03 0.60 18.84
CA GLY A 201 2.71 0.20 18.32
C GLY A 201 2.40 0.72 16.89
N THR A 202 3.40 1.26 16.20
CA THR A 202 3.35 1.82 14.86
C THR A 202 4.40 1.11 14.02
N VAL A 203 4.00 0.01 13.40
CA VAL A 203 4.80 -0.62 12.33
C VAL A 203 4.56 0.19 11.07
N ILE A 204 5.23 1.35 10.96
CA ILE A 204 5.18 2.18 9.76
C ILE A 204 6.33 1.75 8.84
N GLY A 205 5.98 1.39 7.60
CA GLY A 205 6.90 1.09 6.49
C GLY A 205 7.13 -0.40 6.24
N SER A 206 7.92 -0.71 5.19
CA SER A 206 8.91 -1.77 4.97
C SER A 206 8.89 -3.16 5.65
N ALA A 207 8.20 -3.39 6.76
CA ALA A 207 8.06 -4.67 7.45
C ALA A 207 7.09 -5.62 6.72
N GLY A 208 6.08 -5.08 6.03
CA GLY A 208 5.07 -5.88 5.31
C GLY A 208 5.63 -6.79 4.20
N TYR A 209 6.81 -6.47 3.67
CA TYR A 209 7.49 -7.27 2.64
C TYR A 209 8.42 -8.33 3.22
N ALA A 210 8.76 -8.26 4.50
CA ALA A 210 9.75 -9.14 5.10
C ALA A 210 9.15 -10.52 5.37
N ALA A 211 9.90 -11.57 4.99
CA ALA A 211 9.51 -12.93 5.30
C ALA A 211 9.41 -13.18 6.82
N PRO A 212 8.52 -14.06 7.31
CA PRO A 212 8.37 -14.31 8.75
C PRO A 212 9.66 -14.75 9.45
N GLU A 213 10.48 -15.57 8.80
CA GLU A 213 11.78 -16.00 9.32
C GLU A 213 12.80 -14.86 9.38
N GLN A 214 12.67 -13.84 8.52
CA GLN A 214 13.51 -12.65 8.55
C GLN A 214 13.19 -11.78 9.76
N ALA A 215 11.92 -11.66 10.15
CA ALA A 215 11.50 -10.88 11.33
C ALA A 215 12.14 -11.39 12.64
N ILE A 216 12.45 -12.70 12.72
CA ILE A 216 13.16 -13.29 13.87
C ILE A 216 14.68 -13.39 13.68
N GLY A 217 15.21 -12.82 12.59
CA GLY A 217 16.63 -12.73 12.31
C GLY A 217 17.25 -13.95 11.62
N LYS A 218 16.43 -14.82 11.01
CA LYS A 218 16.85 -16.06 10.34
C LYS A 218 16.62 -16.01 8.82
N SER A 219 16.92 -14.87 8.19
CA SER A 219 16.80 -14.73 6.73
C SER A 219 17.57 -15.82 5.99
N ILE A 220 16.95 -16.37 4.96
CA ILE A 220 17.50 -17.35 4.01
C ILE A 220 17.34 -16.80 2.58
N PHE A 221 17.93 -17.46 1.58
CA PHE A 221 17.76 -17.03 0.18
C PHE A 221 16.28 -16.98 -0.24
N ALA A 222 15.48 -17.95 0.20
CA ALA A 222 14.03 -17.97 -0.04
C ALA A 222 13.26 -16.84 0.68
N SER A 223 13.89 -16.07 1.58
CA SER A 223 13.28 -14.86 2.15
C SER A 223 13.17 -13.75 1.10
N ASP A 224 14.14 -13.62 0.20
CA ASP A 224 14.09 -12.65 -0.90
C ASP A 224 12.97 -13.00 -1.90
N ILE A 225 12.76 -14.29 -2.16
CA ILE A 225 11.66 -14.77 -3.01
C ILE A 225 10.30 -14.37 -2.43
N TYR A 226 10.12 -14.51 -1.11
CA TYR A 226 8.91 -14.06 -0.43
C TYR A 226 8.71 -12.57 -0.63
N SER A 227 9.74 -11.76 -0.37
CA SER A 227 9.66 -10.31 -0.52
C SER A 227 9.35 -9.88 -1.96
N LEU A 228 9.89 -10.58 -2.97
CA LEU A 228 9.53 -10.37 -4.37
C LEU A 228 8.08 -10.75 -4.66
N GLY A 229 7.58 -11.86 -4.12
CA GLY A 229 6.17 -12.26 -4.25
C GLY A 229 5.23 -11.21 -3.64
N VAL A 230 5.54 -10.74 -2.44
CA VAL A 230 4.78 -9.68 -1.76
C VAL A 230 4.81 -8.36 -2.55
N THR A 231 5.96 -8.05 -3.15
CA THR A 231 6.10 -6.90 -4.05
C THR A 231 5.16 -7.02 -5.26
N CYS A 232 5.09 -8.20 -5.90
CA CYS A 232 4.23 -8.42 -7.06
C CYS A 232 2.74 -8.25 -6.70
N ILE A 233 2.28 -8.86 -5.60
CA ILE A 233 0.87 -8.75 -5.20
C ILE A 233 0.50 -7.33 -4.76
N HIS A 234 1.43 -6.56 -4.18
CA HIS A 234 1.19 -5.15 -3.91
C HIS A 234 1.06 -4.37 -5.23
N LEU A 235 1.97 -4.56 -6.19
CA LEU A 235 1.89 -3.88 -7.48
C LEU A 235 0.59 -4.22 -8.24
N LEU A 236 0.07 -5.44 -8.13
CA LEU A 236 -1.19 -5.88 -8.73
C LEU A 236 -2.45 -5.26 -8.08
N THR A 237 -2.38 -4.88 -6.80
CA THR A 237 -3.56 -4.50 -6.01
C THR A 237 -3.55 -3.04 -5.57
N GLN A 238 -2.37 -2.40 -5.51
CA GLN A 238 -2.14 -1.10 -4.88
C GLN A 238 -2.56 -1.05 -3.40
N VAL A 239 -2.66 -2.22 -2.78
CA VAL A 239 -3.03 -2.37 -1.38
C VAL A 239 -1.78 -2.76 -0.60
N GLU A 240 -1.56 -2.08 0.51
CA GLU A 240 -0.37 -2.29 1.33
C GLU A 240 -0.28 -3.74 1.82
N PRO A 241 0.90 -4.38 1.86
CA PRO A 241 1.04 -5.80 2.18
C PRO A 241 0.38 -6.25 3.48
N PHE A 242 0.33 -5.38 4.51
CA PHE A 242 -0.31 -5.72 5.78
C PHE A 242 -1.83 -5.88 5.67
N GLU A 243 -2.46 -5.27 4.67
CA GLU A 243 -3.90 -5.38 4.39
C GLU A 243 -4.22 -6.59 3.52
N LEU A 244 -3.22 -7.12 2.81
CA LEU A 244 -3.33 -8.31 1.98
C LEU A 244 -3.15 -9.61 2.79
N PHE A 245 -2.78 -9.52 4.07
CA PHE A 245 -2.56 -10.67 4.95
C PHE A 245 -3.62 -10.73 6.06
N ASP A 246 -4.44 -11.79 6.06
CA ASP A 246 -5.38 -12.05 7.13
C ASP A 246 -4.65 -12.75 8.29
N VAL A 247 -4.42 -11.99 9.37
CA VAL A 247 -3.74 -12.49 10.57
C VAL A 247 -4.55 -13.59 11.28
N SER A 248 -5.87 -13.57 11.19
CA SER A 248 -6.75 -14.52 11.88
C SER A 248 -6.71 -15.90 11.24
N GLU A 249 -6.70 -15.94 9.90
CA GLU A 249 -6.58 -17.16 9.11
C GLU A 249 -5.11 -17.52 8.82
N ASN A 250 -4.18 -16.59 9.09
CA ASN A 250 -2.76 -16.69 8.78
C ASN A 250 -2.54 -16.99 7.28
N ASP A 251 -3.25 -16.26 6.43
CA ASP A 251 -3.27 -16.48 4.99
C ASP A 251 -3.27 -15.17 4.19
N TRP A 252 -2.81 -15.23 2.95
CA TRP A 252 -2.84 -14.08 2.05
C TRP A 252 -4.15 -14.03 1.27
N VAL A 253 -4.87 -12.92 1.40
CA VAL A 253 -6.18 -12.68 0.78
C VAL A 253 -6.10 -11.75 -0.44
N TRP A 254 -4.91 -11.66 -1.04
CA TRP A 254 -4.60 -10.64 -2.06
C TRP A 254 -5.41 -10.72 -3.34
N ARG A 255 -5.88 -11.92 -3.70
CA ARG A 255 -6.72 -12.14 -4.89
C ARG A 255 -8.04 -11.38 -4.80
N ASP A 256 -8.54 -11.12 -3.60
CA ASP A 256 -9.78 -10.35 -3.36
C ASP A 256 -9.62 -8.86 -3.69
N PHE A 257 -8.37 -8.38 -3.81
CA PHE A 257 -8.01 -6.99 -4.08
C PHE A 257 -7.54 -6.77 -5.53
N LEU A 258 -7.58 -7.81 -6.37
CA LEU A 258 -7.17 -7.68 -7.77
C LEU A 258 -8.11 -6.74 -8.54
N ILE A 259 -7.53 -5.69 -9.14
CA ILE A 259 -8.25 -4.77 -10.01
C ILE A 259 -8.54 -5.41 -11.38
N SER A 260 -7.60 -6.23 -11.87
CA SER A 260 -7.73 -6.99 -13.10
C SER A 260 -7.46 -8.47 -12.83
N PRO A 261 -8.21 -9.39 -13.47
CA PRO A 261 -7.96 -10.82 -13.34
C PRO A 261 -6.56 -11.16 -13.90
N ILE A 262 -5.93 -12.15 -13.28
CA ILE A 262 -4.69 -12.75 -13.76
C ILE A 262 -4.93 -14.25 -14.03
N SER A 263 -4.03 -14.87 -14.77
CA SER A 263 -4.05 -16.32 -14.99
C SER A 263 -3.82 -17.10 -13.69
N ASP A 264 -4.42 -18.29 -13.60
CA ASP A 264 -4.14 -19.23 -12.51
C ASP A 264 -2.66 -19.61 -12.46
N HIS A 265 -1.97 -19.61 -13.61
CA HIS A 265 -0.55 -19.91 -13.69
C HIS A 265 0.29 -18.89 -12.91
N LEU A 266 0.14 -17.60 -13.22
CA LEU A 266 0.83 -16.54 -12.48
C LEU A 266 0.39 -16.53 -11.01
N GLY A 267 -0.92 -16.63 -10.75
CA GLY A 267 -1.44 -16.61 -9.40
C GLY A 267 -0.87 -17.72 -8.51
N ASN A 268 -0.80 -18.96 -9.01
CA ASN A 268 -0.25 -20.10 -8.26
C ASN A 268 1.25 -19.95 -7.98
N ILE A 269 2.00 -19.31 -8.88
CA ILE A 269 3.41 -18.97 -8.65
C ILE A 269 3.52 -17.94 -7.52
N LEU A 270 2.75 -16.85 -7.59
CA LEU A 270 2.77 -15.81 -6.55
C LEU A 270 2.35 -16.36 -5.18
N ASP A 271 1.29 -17.17 -5.13
CA ASP A 271 0.85 -17.83 -3.89
C ASP A 271 1.98 -18.67 -3.28
N ARG A 272 2.70 -19.45 -4.09
CA ARG A 272 3.81 -20.28 -3.61
C ARG A 272 5.04 -19.46 -3.23
N MET A 273 5.28 -18.29 -3.83
CA MET A 273 6.35 -17.36 -3.42
C MET A 273 6.11 -16.80 -2.02
N ILE A 274 4.86 -16.50 -1.65
CA ILE A 274 4.51 -15.83 -0.39
C ILE A 274 4.12 -16.78 0.75
N VAL A 275 4.28 -18.10 0.59
CA VAL A 275 4.02 -19.07 1.66
C VAL A 275 4.96 -18.82 2.85
N GLY A 276 4.40 -18.67 4.06
CA GLY A 276 5.18 -18.49 5.29
C GLY A 276 6.06 -19.69 5.64
N ALA A 277 5.59 -20.92 5.39
CA ALA A 277 6.36 -22.14 5.63
C ALA A 277 7.52 -22.28 4.64
N THR A 278 8.75 -22.03 5.11
CA THR A 278 9.96 -22.00 4.27
C THR A 278 10.17 -23.24 3.41
N LYS A 279 9.82 -24.44 3.88
CA LYS A 279 9.94 -25.69 3.11
C LYS A 279 8.91 -25.85 1.98
N LYS A 280 7.78 -25.14 2.04
CA LYS A 280 6.72 -25.16 1.02
C LYS A 280 6.92 -24.09 -0.05
N ARG A 281 7.62 -23.00 0.31
CA ARG A 281 8.03 -21.93 -0.60
C ARG A 281 9.02 -22.45 -1.66
N PHE A 282 9.11 -21.74 -2.78
CA PHE A 282 10.23 -21.92 -3.72
C PHE A 282 11.58 -21.79 -3.01
N GLN A 283 12.54 -22.65 -3.34
CA GLN A 283 13.86 -22.66 -2.69
C GLN A 283 14.91 -21.85 -3.44
N SER A 284 14.69 -21.57 -4.72
CA SER A 284 15.59 -20.77 -5.56
C SER A 284 14.85 -20.01 -6.65
N ALA A 285 15.44 -18.92 -7.14
CA ALA A 285 14.92 -18.19 -8.30
C ALA A 285 14.88 -19.07 -9.55
N THR A 286 15.84 -19.98 -9.73
CA THR A 286 15.89 -20.96 -10.82
C THR A 286 14.64 -21.84 -10.86
N GLU A 287 14.11 -22.24 -9.70
CA GLU A 287 12.89 -23.05 -9.60
C GLU A 287 11.68 -22.30 -10.19
N ILE A 288 11.60 -20.99 -9.99
CA ILE A 288 10.54 -20.14 -10.52
C ILE A 288 10.75 -19.90 -12.01
N MET A 289 11.98 -19.56 -12.43
CA MET A 289 12.32 -19.34 -13.85
C MET A 289 12.00 -20.56 -14.72
N ALA A 290 12.16 -21.78 -14.20
CA ALA A 290 11.79 -23.00 -14.91
C ALA A 290 10.28 -23.15 -15.18
N LEU A 291 9.44 -22.41 -14.44
CA LEU A 291 7.98 -22.40 -14.60
C LEU A 291 7.49 -21.25 -15.51
N ILE A 292 8.34 -20.28 -15.82
CA ILE A 292 8.00 -19.18 -16.73
C ILE A 292 8.19 -19.68 -18.16
N LYS A 293 7.08 -19.83 -18.91
CA LYS A 293 7.16 -20.23 -20.32
C LYS A 293 7.40 -19.00 -21.21
N PRO A 294 8.22 -19.10 -22.27
CA PRO A 294 8.50 -17.97 -23.16
C PRO A 294 7.32 -17.40 -23.99
N ASN A 295 6.08 -17.90 -23.84
CA ASN A 295 5.00 -17.66 -24.82
C ASN A 295 3.63 -17.23 -24.24
N ASP A 296 3.51 -16.83 -22.98
CA ASP A 296 2.21 -16.43 -22.40
C ASP A 296 1.81 -14.95 -22.68
N VAL A 297 2.23 -14.40 -23.83
CA VAL A 297 1.77 -13.08 -24.33
C VAL A 297 0.85 -13.29 -25.53
N ASP A 298 -0.36 -13.80 -25.31
CA ASP A 298 -1.47 -13.63 -26.27
C ASP A 298 -2.82 -13.74 -25.57
N VAL A 299 -3.50 -12.61 -25.33
CA VAL A 299 -4.93 -12.59 -25.01
C VAL A 299 -5.60 -11.51 -25.83
N SER A 300 -6.23 -11.95 -26.92
CA SER A 300 -7.23 -11.20 -27.67
C SER A 300 -8.50 -11.05 -26.83
N LEU A 301 -8.84 -9.80 -26.49
CA LEU A 301 -10.07 -9.44 -25.78
C LEU A 301 -11.27 -9.34 -26.75
N PRO A 302 -12.44 -9.94 -26.43
CA PRO A 302 -13.67 -9.66 -27.16
C PRO A 302 -14.35 -8.37 -26.66
N LYS A 303 -14.51 -7.39 -27.55
CA LYS A 303 -15.30 -6.17 -27.34
C LYS A 303 -16.80 -6.50 -27.36
N LYS A 304 -17.55 -6.11 -26.31
CA LYS A 304 -19.02 -6.01 -26.38
C LYS A 304 -19.44 -4.54 -26.52
N GLN A 305 -20.31 -4.33 -27.50
CA GLN A 305 -20.86 -3.04 -27.92
C GLN A 305 -21.86 -2.50 -26.90
N VAL A 306 -21.83 -1.17 -26.72
CA VAL A 306 -22.82 -0.39 -25.98
C VAL A 306 -23.85 0.13 -26.97
N SER A 307 -25.13 -0.03 -26.66
CA SER A 307 -26.24 0.66 -27.36
C SER A 307 -27.01 1.53 -26.35
N ASN A 308 -27.25 2.78 -26.74
CA ASN A 308 -27.90 3.88 -26.01
C ASN A 308 -29.44 3.75 -25.89
N LEU A 309 -30.02 4.71 -25.11
CA LEU A 309 -31.38 5.33 -25.12
C LEU A 309 -32.17 5.09 -23.80
N VAL A 310 -32.88 6.00 -23.10
CA VAL A 310 -33.41 7.38 -23.30
C VAL A 310 -33.68 8.07 -21.92
N ASP A 311 -33.82 9.40 -22.02
CA ASP A 311 -34.34 10.51 -21.18
C ASP A 311 -35.63 10.34 -20.29
N SER A 312 -35.94 11.44 -19.60
CA SER A 312 -36.63 11.76 -18.34
C SER A 312 -38.13 11.52 -18.07
N SER A 313 -38.41 11.54 -16.76
CA SER A 313 -39.63 11.94 -16.01
C SER A 313 -40.89 11.04 -16.02
N SER A 314 -41.08 10.33 -14.91
CA SER A 314 -42.40 10.04 -14.32
C SER A 314 -42.22 9.68 -12.85
N ILE A 315 -43.22 10.03 -12.02
CA ILE A 315 -43.25 9.77 -10.57
C ILE A 315 -43.37 8.26 -10.38
N LEU A 316 -42.26 7.58 -10.12
CA LEU A 316 -42.21 6.12 -10.06
C LEU A 316 -42.59 5.60 -8.68
N GLU A 317 -43.58 4.71 -8.65
CA GLU A 317 -43.69 3.70 -7.60
C GLU A 317 -42.32 3.03 -7.42
N VAL A 318 -41.85 2.90 -6.17
CA VAL A 318 -40.56 2.25 -5.91
C VAL A 318 -40.71 0.79 -6.30
N ASN A 319 -40.07 0.39 -7.39
CA ASN A 319 -40.13 -0.97 -7.88
C ASN A 319 -39.30 -1.86 -6.95
N LEU A 320 -39.96 -2.77 -6.21
CA LEU A 320 -39.35 -3.65 -5.21
C LEU A 320 -38.62 -4.83 -5.86
N ASN A 321 -37.69 -4.53 -6.75
CA ASN A 321 -36.91 -5.53 -7.48
C ASN A 321 -35.78 -6.10 -6.61
N SER A 322 -35.43 -7.36 -6.86
CA SER A 322 -34.29 -8.03 -6.23
C SER A 322 -33.60 -8.94 -7.22
N GLU A 323 -32.27 -8.86 -7.32
CA GLU A 323 -31.47 -9.84 -8.08
C GLU A 323 -31.38 -11.18 -7.33
N ARG A 324 -31.71 -11.19 -6.04
CA ARG A 324 -31.65 -12.36 -5.15
C ARG A 324 -33.02 -12.88 -4.73
N GLY A 325 -34.10 -12.35 -5.30
CA GLY A 325 -35.48 -12.73 -4.96
C GLY A 325 -35.85 -12.41 -3.50
N VAL A 326 -35.21 -11.41 -2.90
CA VAL A 326 -35.50 -10.94 -1.55
C VAL A 326 -36.75 -10.06 -1.55
N ASP A 327 -37.63 -10.29 -0.59
CA ASP A 327 -38.84 -9.50 -0.39
C ASP A 327 -38.56 -8.27 0.49
N TYR A 328 -38.85 -7.09 -0.06
CA TYR A 328 -38.68 -5.79 0.59
C TYR A 328 -39.98 -5.21 1.18
N SER A 329 -41.11 -5.92 1.07
CA SER A 329 -42.43 -5.48 1.53
C SER A 329 -42.42 -5.01 2.99
N LYS A 330 -41.80 -5.80 3.87
CA LYS A 330 -41.69 -5.49 5.30
C LYS A 330 -40.90 -4.21 5.57
N LEU A 331 -39.77 -4.01 4.88
CA LEU A 331 -39.01 -2.76 5.01
C LEU A 331 -39.83 -1.56 4.53
N CYS A 332 -40.54 -1.72 3.40
CA CYS A 332 -41.43 -0.71 2.87
C CYS A 332 -42.52 -0.30 3.89
N ASP A 333 -43.20 -1.28 4.50
CA ASP A 333 -44.26 -1.02 5.49
C ASP A 333 -43.73 -0.33 6.75
N LEU A 334 -42.56 -0.74 7.25
CA LEU A 334 -41.92 -0.13 8.41
C LEU A 334 -41.55 1.34 8.15
N LEU A 335 -40.97 1.63 6.98
CA LEU A 335 -40.63 2.99 6.57
C LEU A 335 -41.89 3.84 6.34
N ALA A 336 -42.91 3.29 5.68
CA ALA A 336 -44.19 3.97 5.43
C ALA A 336 -44.94 4.33 6.72
N THR A 337 -44.79 3.52 7.77
CA THR A 337 -45.41 3.75 9.08
C THR A 337 -44.51 4.53 10.06
N GLY A 338 -43.33 4.99 9.61
CA GLY A 338 -42.41 5.79 10.43
C GLY A 338 -41.74 5.00 11.57
N LYS A 339 -41.71 3.67 11.49
CA LYS A 339 -41.04 2.78 12.45
C LYS A 339 -39.54 2.68 12.14
N TRP A 340 -38.84 3.80 12.32
CA TRP A 340 -37.45 3.98 11.88
C TRP A 340 -36.47 3.00 12.51
N ARG A 341 -36.64 2.66 13.79
CA ARG A 341 -35.78 1.72 14.50
C ARG A 341 -35.90 0.31 13.96
N GLU A 342 -37.13 -0.15 13.76
CA GLU A 342 -37.42 -1.46 13.20
C GLU A 342 -37.00 -1.53 11.73
N ALA A 343 -37.19 -0.45 10.97
CA ALA A 343 -36.73 -0.36 9.58
C ALA A 343 -35.21 -0.46 9.45
N ASP A 344 -34.46 0.16 10.39
CA ASP A 344 -33.00 0.08 10.43
C ASP A 344 -32.51 -1.35 10.70
N ILE A 345 -33.10 -2.02 11.70
CA ILE A 345 -32.82 -3.43 12.02
C ILE A 345 -33.17 -4.34 10.84
N GLU A 346 -34.31 -4.10 10.19
CA GLU A 346 -34.72 -4.87 9.01
C GLU A 346 -33.77 -4.64 7.84
N THR A 347 -33.29 -3.39 7.64
CA THR A 347 -32.28 -3.07 6.63
C THR A 347 -31.01 -3.87 6.85
N ALA A 348 -30.48 -3.93 8.08
CA ALA A 348 -29.30 -4.73 8.40
C ALA A 348 -29.50 -6.23 8.09
N LYS A 349 -30.68 -6.79 8.42
CA LYS A 349 -31.02 -8.18 8.10
C LYS A 349 -31.08 -8.43 6.61
N LEU A 350 -31.71 -7.55 5.85
CA LEU A 350 -31.80 -7.65 4.40
C LEU A 350 -30.42 -7.57 3.74
N MET A 351 -29.54 -6.69 4.23
CA MET A 351 -28.16 -6.58 3.75
C MET A 351 -27.34 -7.86 4.01
N LEU A 352 -27.52 -8.51 5.16
CA LEU A 352 -26.93 -9.84 5.42
C LEU A 352 -27.55 -10.92 4.52
N LYS A 353 -28.86 -10.87 4.27
CA LYS A 353 -29.57 -11.84 3.43
C LYS A 353 -29.14 -11.79 1.97
N ILE A 354 -29.10 -10.60 1.35
CA ILE A 354 -28.67 -10.43 -0.05
C ILE A 354 -27.20 -10.80 -0.28
N THR A 355 -26.40 -10.83 0.78
CA THR A 355 -24.99 -11.25 0.75
C THR A 355 -24.77 -12.70 1.21
N ASN A 356 -25.84 -13.46 1.50
CA ASN A 356 -25.79 -14.84 2.02
C ASN A 356 -24.99 -14.98 3.34
N ARG A 357 -25.15 -14.02 4.26
CA ARG A 357 -24.41 -13.92 5.54
C ARG A 357 -25.27 -13.92 6.79
N GLU A 358 -26.48 -14.47 6.69
CA GLU A 358 -27.44 -14.53 7.82
C GLU A 358 -26.85 -15.18 9.08
N ASN A 359 -25.86 -16.08 8.96
CA ASN A 359 -25.22 -16.77 10.08
C ASN A 359 -23.92 -16.10 10.60
N ARG A 360 -23.53 -14.93 10.09
CA ARG A 360 -22.21 -14.30 10.36
C ARG A 360 -22.31 -12.97 11.11
N ASP A 361 -23.53 -12.51 11.42
CA ASP A 361 -23.89 -11.27 12.14
C ASP A 361 -23.31 -9.93 11.63
N LYS A 362 -22.39 -9.93 10.65
CA LYS A 362 -21.73 -8.74 10.09
C LYS A 362 -21.39 -8.89 8.61
N LEU A 363 -21.46 -7.77 7.88
CA LEU A 363 -20.92 -7.61 6.54
C LEU A 363 -19.39 -7.54 6.58
N ASN A 364 -18.74 -7.99 5.52
CA ASN A 364 -17.33 -7.72 5.26
C ASN A 364 -17.18 -7.02 3.91
N ILE A 365 -15.98 -6.52 3.61
CA ILE A 365 -15.70 -5.75 2.38
C ILE A 365 -16.11 -6.53 1.12
N ASN A 366 -15.78 -7.82 1.05
CA ASN A 366 -16.15 -8.68 -0.08
C ASN A 366 -17.67 -8.73 -0.30
N SER A 367 -18.43 -8.83 0.80
CA SER A 367 -19.89 -8.84 0.76
C SER A 367 -20.44 -7.51 0.25
N ILE A 368 -19.84 -6.40 0.69
CA ILE A 368 -20.22 -5.04 0.26
C ILE A 368 -19.91 -4.84 -1.22
N ASN A 369 -18.72 -5.22 -1.68
CA ASN A 369 -18.30 -5.08 -3.08
C ASN A 369 -19.19 -5.88 -4.04
N ASN A 370 -19.80 -6.96 -3.57
CA ASN A 370 -20.69 -7.83 -4.34
C ASN A 370 -22.18 -7.60 -4.07
N LEU A 371 -22.56 -6.55 -3.33
CA LEU A 371 -23.97 -6.19 -3.12
C LEU A 371 -24.67 -5.98 -4.46
N PRO A 372 -25.73 -6.73 -4.79
CA PRO A 372 -26.40 -6.55 -6.06
C PRO A 372 -26.94 -5.12 -6.21
N CYS A 373 -26.68 -4.48 -7.35
CA CYS A 373 -27.01 -3.07 -7.51
C CYS A 373 -28.52 -2.82 -7.50
N THR A 374 -29.32 -3.76 -7.99
CA THR A 374 -30.79 -3.67 -7.94
C THR A 374 -31.25 -3.61 -6.49
N ASP A 375 -30.79 -4.55 -5.66
CA ASP A 375 -31.12 -4.62 -4.24
C ASP A 375 -30.67 -3.36 -3.48
N LEU A 376 -29.45 -2.89 -3.74
CA LEU A 376 -28.91 -1.68 -3.09
C LEU A 376 -29.70 -0.42 -3.48
N ARG A 377 -30.09 -0.31 -4.76
CA ARG A 377 -30.95 0.77 -5.26
C ARG A 377 -32.33 0.72 -4.61
N THR A 378 -32.94 -0.46 -4.52
CA THR A 378 -34.27 -0.63 -3.91
C THR A 378 -34.26 -0.21 -2.44
N ILE A 379 -33.27 -0.65 -1.66
CA ILE A 379 -33.14 -0.22 -0.25
C ILE A 379 -32.94 1.30 -0.15
N ASN A 380 -32.03 1.87 -0.95
CA ASN A 380 -31.79 3.32 -0.93
C ASN A 380 -33.05 4.12 -1.30
N GLN A 381 -33.76 3.73 -2.37
CA GLN A 381 -34.98 4.40 -2.83
C GLN A 381 -36.09 4.38 -1.79
N LEU A 382 -36.24 3.29 -1.04
CA LEU A 382 -37.18 3.21 0.06
C LEU A 382 -36.84 4.21 1.17
N TRP A 383 -35.58 4.24 1.64
CA TRP A 383 -35.13 5.19 2.65
C TRP A 383 -35.31 6.64 2.19
N VAL A 384 -34.88 6.98 0.97
CA VAL A 384 -35.01 8.31 0.40
C VAL A 384 -36.48 8.73 0.28
N LYS A 385 -37.35 7.86 -0.22
CA LYS A 385 -38.79 8.17 -0.40
C LYS A 385 -39.46 8.52 0.91
N TYR A 386 -39.37 7.63 1.91
CA TYR A 386 -40.15 7.78 3.14
C TYR A 386 -39.56 8.79 4.12
N SER A 387 -38.26 9.09 4.02
CA SER A 387 -37.61 10.14 4.80
C SER A 387 -37.62 11.52 4.11
N ASN A 388 -38.29 11.65 2.96
CA ASN A 388 -38.27 12.86 2.12
C ASN A 388 -36.83 13.32 1.78
N GLY A 389 -35.98 12.36 1.42
CA GLY A 389 -34.58 12.56 1.07
C GLY A 389 -33.62 12.71 2.25
N LYS A 390 -34.12 12.71 3.50
CA LYS A 390 -33.28 12.96 4.68
C LYS A 390 -32.32 11.82 5.01
N PHE A 391 -32.71 10.58 4.74
CA PHE A 391 -31.99 9.35 5.07
C PHE A 391 -31.76 8.51 3.82
N GLY A 392 -30.78 7.60 3.90
CA GLY A 392 -30.41 6.69 2.83
C GLY A 392 -28.91 6.67 2.59
N PHE A 393 -28.47 5.65 1.84
CA PHE A 393 -27.07 5.47 1.48
C PHE A 393 -26.53 6.59 0.58
N SER A 394 -27.39 7.18 -0.26
CA SER A 394 -27.00 8.34 -1.09
C SER A 394 -26.69 9.59 -0.24
N ALA A 395 -27.47 9.85 0.81
CA ALA A 395 -27.20 10.95 1.75
C ALA A 395 -25.89 10.73 2.54
N GLN A 396 -25.66 9.49 2.95
CA GLN A 396 -24.42 9.06 3.63
C GLN A 396 -23.18 9.20 2.74
N LYS A 397 -23.30 8.80 1.47
CA LYS A 397 -22.27 8.97 0.44
C LYS A 397 -21.95 10.45 0.20
N GLU A 398 -22.96 11.29 0.04
CA GLU A 398 -22.79 12.73 -0.17
C GLU A 398 -21.98 13.37 0.96
N ILE A 399 -22.27 13.00 2.22
CA ILE A 399 -21.50 13.50 3.37
C ILE A 399 -20.04 13.06 3.26
N TRP A 400 -19.80 11.77 2.98
CA TRP A 400 -18.46 11.20 2.87
C TRP A 400 -17.60 11.85 1.78
N GLU A 401 -18.15 12.05 0.59
CA GLU A 401 -17.44 12.65 -0.55
C GLU A 401 -17.11 14.13 -0.34
N ASN A 402 -17.86 14.82 0.54
CA ASN A 402 -17.63 16.22 0.89
C ASN A 402 -16.71 16.42 2.11
N LEU A 403 -16.18 15.34 2.71
CA LEU A 403 -15.20 15.46 3.79
C LEU A 403 -13.81 15.85 3.23
N PRO A 404 -13.08 16.75 3.91
CA PRO A 404 -11.73 17.13 3.47
C PRO A 404 -10.79 15.92 3.53
N THR A 405 -10.04 15.69 2.45
CA THR A 405 -8.99 14.67 2.37
C THR A 405 -7.95 14.91 3.47
N GLN A 406 -8.00 14.08 4.51
CA GLN A 406 -7.05 14.02 5.61
C GLN A 406 -6.56 12.56 5.76
N THR A 407 -5.72 12.29 6.76
CA THR A 407 -5.32 10.91 7.08
C THR A 407 -6.55 10.06 7.38
N PHE A 408 -6.48 8.77 6.98
CA PHE A 408 -7.52 7.73 7.09
C PHE A 408 -8.42 7.93 8.33
N PHE A 409 -7.85 7.77 9.53
CA PHE A 409 -8.54 7.84 10.83
C PHE A 409 -9.46 9.07 11.06
N LEU A 410 -9.06 10.28 10.64
CA LEU A 410 -9.82 11.50 10.91
C LEU A 410 -11.07 11.63 10.02
N THR A 411 -11.17 10.81 8.97
CA THR A 411 -12.26 10.89 7.99
C THR A 411 -13.51 10.20 8.52
N TYR A 412 -13.38 9.01 9.12
CA TYR A 412 -14.52 8.27 9.68
C TYR A 412 -15.10 8.93 10.94
N GLU A 413 -14.27 9.51 11.81
CA GLU A 413 -14.77 10.27 12.98
C GLU A 413 -15.61 11.47 12.57
N LYS A 414 -15.17 12.23 11.55
CA LYS A 414 -15.94 13.36 11.02
C LYS A 414 -17.22 12.94 10.32
N LEU A 415 -17.20 11.80 9.63
CA LEU A 415 -18.42 11.19 9.13
C LEU A 415 -19.37 10.90 10.30
N GLY A 416 -18.88 10.26 11.36
CA GLY A 416 -19.64 9.98 12.58
C GLY A 416 -20.24 11.23 13.23
N ASP A 417 -19.48 12.33 13.32
CA ASP A 417 -19.96 13.60 13.85
C ASP A 417 -21.10 14.19 13.01
N ARG A 418 -20.99 14.12 11.68
CA ARG A 418 -22.00 14.62 10.74
C ARG A 418 -23.26 13.77 10.74
N LEU A 419 -23.09 12.46 10.83
CA LEU A 419 -24.18 11.51 10.90
C LEU A 419 -24.83 11.45 12.28
N GLY A 420 -24.20 11.97 13.33
CA GLY A 420 -24.69 11.87 14.72
C GLY A 420 -24.43 10.50 15.36
N TRP A 421 -23.44 9.76 14.85
CA TRP A 421 -22.99 8.48 15.40
C TRP A 421 -21.82 8.65 16.38
N HIS A 422 -21.18 9.81 16.38
CA HIS A 422 -20.03 10.15 17.22
C HIS A 422 -20.24 11.51 17.89
N SER A 423 -19.66 11.67 19.09
CA SER A 423 -19.73 12.89 19.90
C SER A 423 -18.47 13.01 20.78
N ILE A 424 -18.36 14.09 21.55
CA ILE A 424 -17.22 14.31 22.46
C ILE A 424 -17.05 13.20 23.52
N ILE A 425 -18.11 12.46 23.84
CA ILE A 425 -18.07 11.33 24.78
C ILE A 425 -17.82 9.98 24.09
N GLY A 426 -17.60 9.98 22.77
CA GLY A 426 -17.33 8.81 21.94
C GLY A 426 -18.50 8.40 21.03
N TRP A 427 -18.39 7.18 20.49
CA TRP A 427 -19.36 6.58 19.57
C TRP A 427 -20.65 6.16 20.27
N THR A 428 -21.78 6.45 19.63
CA THR A 428 -23.12 6.16 20.14
C THR A 428 -23.53 4.74 19.77
N ASN A 429 -23.85 3.91 20.77
CA ASN A 429 -24.42 2.58 20.53
C ASN A 429 -25.76 2.70 19.80
N HIS A 430 -26.10 1.70 18.99
CA HIS A 430 -27.37 1.63 18.25
C HIS A 430 -28.59 1.96 19.13
N ASP A 431 -28.61 1.45 20.37
CA ASP A 431 -29.72 1.67 21.29
C ASP A 431 -29.98 3.14 21.63
N ASN A 432 -28.96 3.97 21.52
CA ASN A 432 -28.96 5.39 21.87
C ASN A 432 -29.02 6.33 20.64
N LEU A 433 -29.18 5.79 19.43
CA LEU A 433 -29.37 6.59 18.22
C LEU A 433 -30.75 7.26 18.16
N ILE A 434 -30.87 8.28 17.31
CA ILE A 434 -32.07 9.11 17.19
C ILE A 434 -32.95 8.56 16.07
N PHE A 435 -34.00 7.81 16.44
CA PHE A 435 -34.97 7.25 15.49
C PHE A 435 -36.19 8.16 15.30
N ASP A 436 -35.94 9.43 15.00
CA ASP A 436 -36.94 10.49 14.85
C ASP A 436 -36.64 11.31 13.59
N LEU A 437 -37.62 11.38 12.68
CA LEU A 437 -37.43 12.02 11.37
C LEU A 437 -37.12 13.52 11.48
N GLU A 438 -37.62 14.21 12.50
CA GLU A 438 -37.39 15.66 12.65
C GLU A 438 -36.05 15.93 13.34
N LYS A 439 -35.74 15.16 14.39
CA LYS A 439 -34.59 15.43 15.27
C LYS A 439 -33.27 14.84 14.78
N ALA A 440 -33.27 13.74 14.03
CA ALA A 440 -32.04 13.11 13.60
C ALA A 440 -31.29 13.97 12.56
N PRO A 441 -29.95 13.93 12.49
CA PRO A 441 -29.17 14.59 11.44
C PRO A 441 -29.44 14.04 10.02
N TYR A 442 -29.06 14.80 9.00
CA TYR A 442 -29.07 14.32 7.60
C TYR A 442 -28.15 13.09 7.45
N GLY A 443 -28.60 12.06 6.74
CA GLY A 443 -27.86 10.81 6.53
C GLY A 443 -27.82 9.85 7.74
N HIS A 444 -28.38 10.22 8.90
CA HIS A 444 -28.28 9.45 10.15
C HIS A 444 -28.64 7.97 10.03
N LEU A 445 -29.60 7.63 9.17
CA LEU A 445 -30.07 6.27 8.91
C LEU A 445 -29.90 5.91 7.41
N PRO A 446 -29.71 4.61 7.09
CA PRO A 446 -29.60 3.48 8.02
C PRO A 446 -28.24 3.42 8.73
N ALA A 447 -28.24 3.10 10.02
CA ALA A 447 -27.10 3.15 10.94
C ALA A 447 -26.32 1.83 11.02
N MET A 448 -26.27 1.06 9.93
CA MET A 448 -25.60 -0.23 9.88
C MET A 448 -24.10 -0.18 10.20
N PHE A 449 -23.46 0.98 9.99
CA PHE A 449 -22.05 1.22 10.33
C PHE A 449 -21.87 2.02 11.64
N ALA A 450 -22.97 2.37 12.33
CA ALA A 450 -22.92 3.00 13.64
C ALA A 450 -22.68 1.93 14.71
N MET A 451 -21.41 1.58 14.94
CA MET A 451 -21.03 0.62 15.98
C MET A 451 -20.05 1.23 16.99
N SER A 452 -20.24 0.88 18.26
CA SER A 452 -19.28 1.11 19.34
C SER A 452 -18.28 -0.05 19.42
N GLY A 453 -16.98 0.24 19.52
CA GLY A 453 -15.93 -0.77 19.64
C GLY A 453 -14.59 -0.19 20.08
N ASN A 454 -13.56 -1.04 20.17
CA ASN A 454 -12.19 -0.59 20.44
C ASN A 454 -11.54 -0.06 19.15
N TRP A 455 -10.40 0.63 19.25
CA TRP A 455 -9.73 1.33 18.14
C TRP A 455 -9.54 0.50 16.84
N VAL A 456 -9.29 -0.81 16.98
CA VAL A 456 -9.15 -1.75 15.85
C VAL A 456 -10.44 -1.87 15.03
N TRP A 457 -11.60 -1.82 15.67
CA TRP A 457 -12.91 -1.90 15.01
C TRP A 457 -13.26 -0.63 14.22
N PHE A 458 -12.71 0.53 14.59
CA PHE A 458 -12.97 1.78 13.88
C PHE A 458 -12.25 1.85 12.52
N MET A 459 -11.02 1.33 12.44
CA MET A 459 -10.33 1.18 11.16
C MET A 459 -11.08 0.23 10.22
N GLU A 460 -11.71 -0.81 10.76
CA GLU A 460 -12.53 -1.74 9.98
C GLU A 460 -13.81 -1.07 9.46
N LEU A 461 -14.50 -0.29 10.29
CA LEU A 461 -15.70 0.45 9.90
C LEU A 461 -15.43 1.49 8.79
N GLU A 462 -14.31 2.19 8.85
CA GLU A 462 -13.90 3.11 7.79
C GLU A 462 -13.71 2.38 6.46
N LYS A 463 -13.04 1.22 6.49
CA LYS A 463 -12.84 0.38 5.30
C LYS A 463 -14.16 -0.13 4.73
N LEU A 464 -15.07 -0.57 5.60
CA LEU A 464 -16.40 -1.04 5.21
C LEU A 464 -17.24 0.09 4.60
N PHE A 465 -17.20 1.29 5.18
CA PHE A 465 -17.95 2.44 4.69
C PHE A 465 -17.36 2.99 3.38
N SER A 466 -16.04 3.02 3.25
CA SER A 466 -15.35 3.35 1.99
C SER A 466 -15.69 2.36 0.88
N ALA A 467 -15.69 1.05 1.17
CA ALA A 467 -16.16 0.02 0.24
C ALA A 467 -17.63 0.22 -0.15
N MET A 468 -18.47 0.61 0.81
CA MET A 468 -19.88 0.91 0.57
C MET A 468 -20.03 2.10 -0.39
N VAL A 469 -19.31 3.20 -0.17
CA VAL A 469 -19.31 4.37 -1.07
C VAL A 469 -18.83 4.00 -2.47
N LYS A 470 -17.75 3.22 -2.60
CA LYS A 470 -17.29 2.70 -3.90
C LYS A 470 -18.38 1.88 -4.58
N ARG A 471 -19.06 1.00 -3.83
CA ARG A 471 -20.15 0.20 -4.38
C ARG A 471 -21.34 1.05 -4.82
N LEU A 472 -21.73 2.07 -4.04
CA LEU A 472 -22.79 3.02 -4.39
C LEU A 472 -22.45 3.74 -5.70
N ASN A 473 -21.19 4.16 -5.87
CA ASN A 473 -20.71 4.75 -7.12
C ASN A 473 -20.84 3.80 -8.33
N ILE A 474 -20.42 2.53 -8.19
CA ILE A 474 -20.58 1.50 -9.23
C ILE A 474 -22.07 1.29 -9.56
N CYS A 475 -22.92 1.28 -8.53
CA CYS A 475 -24.36 1.12 -8.68
C CYS A 475 -25.09 2.41 -9.10
N GLN A 476 -24.38 3.52 -9.34
CA GLN A 476 -24.96 4.81 -9.74
C GLN A 476 -26.05 5.30 -8.77
N ILE A 477 -25.77 5.19 -7.47
CA ILE A 477 -26.62 5.67 -6.36
C ILE A 477 -26.05 6.97 -5.79
#